data_AF-A0A7S4D589-F1
#
_entry.id   AF-A0A7S4D589-F1
#
_cell.length_a   1.000
_cell.length_b   1.000
_cell.length_c   1.000
_cell.angle_alpha   90.00
_cell.angle_beta   90.00
_cell.angle_gamma   90.00
#
_symmetry.space_group_name_H-M   'P 1'
#
loop_
_entity.id
_entity.type
_entity.pdbx_description
1 polymer ?
#
loop_
_entity_poly.entity_id
_entity_poly.type
_entity_poly.pdbx_seq_one_letter_code
_entity_poly.pdbx_strand_id
1 'polypeptide(L)'
;MHARHGLVLLAALVFAHQFALTLGFQGFQSHYLNTLCKTKQIHYWPPRSSAPSSSKQRACFERQEDADDLFDNGLDAQQRGELDIAENLFRASLEGSPANPKAYYQLGWINYLQRHQSFQRRLDATQNFYDSICLRPNYVYSDTKLILSDPINDLFGGRGCETCGDENQLQDLLDQFSAILTLEHDYTAEGVQARFQVHEGKRTAGPFYTTTNLIGSGAQPSHSCGLDVLINLFLLGFAVEEVVVKELLGSAFINVCDSLGLFQRSPGPDGGILLNSFVQVFPLDADVSQSDQPRNMLFFTDWPPPCATGLGEEPVMYVGPDSLGLVRHAPRKRVEKLLDLCCGSGIQGIVAAASGYASSVVCVDINPRAVRFARANALLNGVGARVTARRGDLYAGASSRGE
;
A
#
# COMPACT_ATOMS: atom_id res chain seq x y z
N MET A 1 -24.50 -44.34 -4.15
CA MET A 1 -23.59 -43.79 -3.13
C MET A 1 -22.15 -43.96 -3.61
N HIS A 2 -21.53 -42.94 -4.20
CA HIS A 2 -20.06 -42.81 -4.34
C HIS A 2 -19.78 -41.32 -4.58
N ALA A 3 -19.51 -40.58 -3.50
CA ALA A 3 -19.14 -39.17 -3.53
C ALA A 3 -17.66 -39.08 -3.97
N ARG A 4 -17.44 -38.63 -5.21
CA ARG A 4 -16.10 -38.27 -5.70
C ARG A 4 -15.70 -36.95 -5.05
N HIS A 5 -14.75 -37.01 -4.13
CA HIS A 5 -14.09 -35.86 -3.53
C HIS A 5 -13.26 -35.16 -4.61
N GLY A 6 -13.78 -34.06 -5.16
CA GLY A 6 -13.07 -33.24 -6.14
C GLY A 6 -12.34 -32.11 -5.44
N LEU A 7 -11.01 -32.20 -5.35
CA LEU A 7 -10.15 -31.07 -5.00
C LEU A 7 -10.19 -30.10 -6.20
N VAL A 8 -10.75 -28.90 -6.01
CA VAL A 8 -10.70 -27.83 -7.03
C VAL A 8 -9.47 -26.99 -6.71
N LEU A 9 -8.52 -26.98 -7.64
CA LEU A 9 -7.28 -26.23 -7.55
C LEU A 9 -7.51 -24.81 -8.07
N LEU A 10 -7.36 -23.79 -7.21
CA LEU A 10 -7.05 -22.44 -7.68
C LEU A 10 -5.52 -22.30 -7.64
N ALA A 11 -4.88 -22.41 -8.81
CA ALA A 11 -3.50 -22.01 -8.96
C ALA A 11 -3.47 -20.52 -9.32
N ALA A 12 -3.00 -19.67 -8.41
CA ALA A 12 -2.63 -18.30 -8.75
C ALA A 12 -1.47 -18.32 -9.76
N LEU A 13 -1.47 -17.36 -10.67
CA LEU A 13 -0.55 -17.17 -11.81
C LEU A 13 0.92 -16.92 -11.38
N VAL A 14 1.56 -17.86 -10.68
CA VAL A 14 3.01 -17.86 -10.45
C VAL A 14 3.78 -18.25 -11.72
N PHE A 15 3.10 -18.89 -12.69
CA PHE A 15 3.75 -19.30 -13.94
C PHE A 15 4.09 -18.16 -14.90
N ALA A 16 3.48 -16.97 -14.81
CA ALA A 16 3.77 -15.89 -15.77
C ALA A 16 5.17 -15.26 -15.56
N HIS A 17 5.64 -15.14 -14.30
CA HIS A 17 6.91 -14.48 -14.00
C HIS A 17 8.12 -15.38 -14.30
N GLN A 18 7.99 -16.70 -14.12
CA GLN A 18 9.07 -17.64 -14.38
C GLN A 18 9.13 -18.08 -15.87
N PHE A 19 8.01 -17.99 -16.60
CA PHE A 19 7.99 -18.20 -18.05
C PHE A 19 8.53 -16.99 -18.84
N ALA A 20 8.34 -15.76 -18.32
CA ALA A 20 8.90 -14.54 -18.93
C ALA A 20 10.43 -14.45 -18.82
N LEU A 21 11.01 -14.96 -17.73
CA LEU A 21 12.46 -15.01 -17.55
C LEU A 21 13.12 -16.07 -18.45
N THR A 22 12.41 -17.15 -18.79
CA THR A 22 12.91 -18.21 -19.68
C THR A 22 12.86 -17.83 -21.17
N LEU A 23 12.09 -16.80 -21.56
CA LEU A 23 11.91 -16.37 -22.96
C LEU A 23 12.58 -15.04 -23.33
N GLY A 24 13.39 -14.45 -22.44
CA GLY A 24 14.31 -13.37 -22.83
C GLY A 24 13.67 -12.09 -23.40
N PHE A 25 12.45 -11.74 -23.00
CA PHE A 25 11.82 -10.49 -23.45
C PHE A 25 12.22 -9.31 -22.56
N GLN A 26 13.19 -8.51 -23.03
CA GLN A 26 13.69 -7.27 -22.40
C GLN A 26 12.69 -6.08 -22.36
N GLY A 27 11.38 -6.31 -22.47
CA GLY A 27 10.40 -5.25 -22.79
C GLY A 27 9.51 -4.74 -21.64
N PHE A 28 9.44 -5.41 -20.49
CA PHE A 28 8.32 -5.18 -19.57
C PHE A 28 8.48 -3.95 -18.65
N GLN A 29 9.70 -3.51 -18.34
CA GLN A 29 9.95 -2.32 -17.51
C GLN A 29 9.69 -0.98 -18.24
N SER A 30 9.81 -0.95 -19.57
CA SER A 30 9.70 0.29 -20.37
C SER A 30 8.25 0.79 -20.52
N HIS A 31 7.26 -0.10 -20.41
CA HIS A 31 5.86 0.27 -20.68
C HIS A 31 5.16 0.93 -19.48
N TYR A 32 5.57 0.62 -18.25
CA TYR A 32 5.01 1.21 -17.04
C TYR A 32 5.44 2.67 -16.85
N LEU A 33 6.71 3.00 -17.17
CA LEU A 33 7.23 4.37 -17.16
C LEU A 33 6.64 5.24 -18.29
N ASN A 34 6.45 4.67 -19.48
CA ASN A 34 5.94 5.41 -20.65
C ASN A 34 4.47 5.83 -20.55
N THR A 35 3.66 5.14 -19.74
CA THR A 35 2.22 5.43 -19.64
C THR A 35 1.92 6.60 -18.69
N LEU A 36 2.78 6.84 -17.69
CA LEU A 36 2.70 8.01 -16.80
C LEU A 36 3.16 9.31 -17.47
N CYS A 37 4.11 9.24 -18.42
CA CYS A 37 4.64 10.43 -19.12
C CYS A 37 3.74 10.96 -20.25
N LYS A 38 2.76 10.19 -20.76
CA LYS A 38 2.00 10.58 -21.97
C LYS A 38 0.78 11.48 -21.74
N THR A 39 0.42 11.79 -20.51
CA THR A 39 -0.70 12.70 -20.19
C THR A 39 -0.20 13.96 -19.50
N LYS A 40 0.35 14.90 -20.28
CA LYS A 40 0.25 16.38 -20.18
C LYS A 40 1.38 17.03 -20.98
N GLN A 41 1.16 17.19 -22.30
CA GLN A 41 1.76 18.32 -23.01
C GLN A 41 1.00 19.57 -22.55
N ILE A 42 1.70 20.50 -21.88
CA ILE A 42 1.19 21.87 -21.70
C ILE A 42 2.25 22.81 -22.26
N HIS A 43 1.82 23.62 -23.23
CA HIS A 43 2.60 24.64 -23.92
C HIS A 43 3.11 25.70 -22.93
N TYR A 44 4.41 25.96 -22.96
CA TYR A 44 5.03 27.14 -22.35
C TYR A 44 4.57 28.42 -23.07
N TRP A 45 4.15 29.44 -22.31
CA TRP A 45 3.94 30.80 -22.79
C TRP A 45 5.17 31.65 -22.43
N PRO A 46 5.75 32.47 -23.35
CA PRO A 46 6.92 33.30 -23.05
C PRO A 46 6.55 34.63 -22.37
N PRO A 47 7.49 35.33 -21.71
CA PRO A 47 7.19 36.33 -20.68
C PRO A 47 6.99 37.76 -21.23
N ARG A 48 6.33 38.62 -20.44
CA ARG A 48 6.50 40.08 -20.52
C ARG A 48 6.88 40.69 -19.16
N SER A 49 8.18 40.97 -19.07
CA SER A 49 8.94 41.99 -18.31
C SER A 49 8.28 42.83 -17.20
N SER A 50 8.95 42.86 -16.05
CA SER A 50 9.70 44.05 -15.58
C SER A 50 10.88 43.60 -14.68
N ALA A 51 12.08 44.15 -14.90
CA ALA A 51 13.32 43.73 -14.25
C ALA A 51 13.48 44.32 -12.83
N PRO A 52 14.03 43.58 -11.83
CA PRO A 52 14.30 44.15 -10.51
C PRO A 52 15.61 44.95 -10.47
N SER A 53 15.58 46.06 -9.74
CA SER A 53 16.67 47.02 -9.58
C SER A 53 17.37 46.88 -8.22
N SER A 54 18.27 45.89 -8.07
CA SER A 54 19.43 45.97 -7.16
C SER A 54 20.41 44.82 -7.44
N SER A 55 21.72 45.05 -7.26
CA SER A 55 22.77 44.06 -7.55
C SER A 55 22.68 42.79 -6.71
N LYS A 56 22.18 42.90 -5.46
CA LYS A 56 21.93 41.75 -4.58
C LYS A 56 20.75 40.90 -5.05
N GLN A 57 19.69 41.52 -5.58
CA GLN A 57 18.54 40.78 -6.12
C GLN A 57 18.90 40.07 -7.43
N ARG A 58 19.73 40.67 -8.28
CA ARG A 58 20.26 39.99 -9.49
C ARG A 58 21.09 38.76 -9.14
N ALA A 59 22.02 38.88 -8.18
CA ALA A 59 22.85 37.74 -7.77
C ALA A 59 22.10 36.63 -7.02
N CYS A 60 20.95 36.93 -6.39
CA CYS A 60 20.06 35.90 -5.87
C CYS A 60 19.23 35.25 -6.99
N PHE A 61 18.79 36.04 -7.98
CA PHE A 61 18.04 35.55 -9.13
C PHE A 61 18.89 34.65 -10.05
N GLU A 62 20.12 35.06 -10.36
CA GLU A 62 21.10 34.27 -11.14
C GLU A 62 21.42 32.93 -10.46
N ARG A 63 21.68 32.94 -9.13
CA ARG A 63 21.91 31.69 -8.37
C ARG A 63 20.70 30.77 -8.31
N GLN A 64 19.49 31.33 -8.44
CA GLN A 64 18.25 30.56 -8.43
C GLN A 64 17.95 29.98 -9.82
N GLU A 65 18.22 30.71 -10.90
CA GLU A 65 18.17 30.19 -12.27
C GLU A 65 19.16 29.03 -12.46
N ASP A 66 20.40 29.18 -11.97
CA ASP A 66 21.41 28.10 -11.99
C ASP A 66 20.94 26.85 -11.21
N ALA A 67 20.21 27.04 -10.10
CA ALA A 67 19.70 25.95 -9.27
C ALA A 67 18.51 25.21 -9.92
N ASP A 68 17.64 25.94 -10.62
CA ASP A 68 16.50 25.37 -11.34
C ASP A 68 16.98 24.58 -12.57
N ASP A 69 17.99 25.09 -13.30
CA ASP A 69 18.64 24.37 -14.40
C ASP A 69 19.30 23.06 -13.94
N LEU A 70 19.97 23.08 -12.77
CA LEU A 70 20.54 21.87 -12.17
C LEU A 70 19.44 20.85 -11.81
N PHE A 71 18.30 21.31 -11.31
CA PHE A 71 17.17 20.44 -11.00
C PHE A 71 16.59 19.78 -12.26
N ASP A 72 16.35 20.55 -13.32
CA ASP A 72 15.80 20.04 -14.57
C ASP A 72 16.75 19.04 -15.24
N ASN A 73 18.07 19.33 -15.25
CA ASN A 73 19.08 18.38 -15.71
C ASN A 73 19.11 17.08 -14.87
N GLY A 74 18.85 17.18 -13.56
CA GLY A 74 18.70 16.03 -12.67
C GLY A 74 17.52 15.14 -13.06
N LEU A 75 16.37 15.73 -13.39
CA LEU A 75 15.20 14.99 -13.89
C LEU A 75 15.51 14.25 -15.20
N ASP A 76 16.22 14.89 -16.12
CA ASP A 76 16.62 14.27 -17.39
C ASP A 76 17.57 13.09 -17.18
N ALA A 77 18.54 13.21 -16.27
CA ALA A 77 19.44 12.11 -15.91
C ALA A 77 18.66 10.93 -15.28
N GLN A 78 17.70 11.22 -14.41
CA GLN A 78 16.84 10.21 -13.80
C GLN A 78 15.99 9.46 -14.84
N GLN A 79 15.46 10.16 -15.85
CA GLN A 79 14.72 9.54 -16.96
C GLN A 79 15.60 8.60 -17.80
N ARG A 80 16.90 8.89 -17.91
CA ARG A 80 17.89 8.01 -18.57
C ARG A 80 18.37 6.85 -17.68
N GLY A 81 17.95 6.81 -16.41
CA GLY A 81 18.39 5.79 -15.44
C GLY A 81 19.77 6.07 -14.82
N GLU A 82 20.32 7.26 -15.03
CA GLU A 82 21.64 7.68 -14.52
C GLU A 82 21.53 8.19 -13.07
N LEU A 83 21.16 7.30 -12.15
CA LEU A 83 20.75 7.69 -10.79
C LEU A 83 21.82 8.43 -9.99
N ASP A 84 23.10 8.08 -10.14
CA ASP A 84 24.19 8.75 -9.41
C ASP A 84 24.45 10.17 -9.94
N ILE A 85 24.25 10.39 -11.25
CA ILE A 85 24.35 11.70 -11.88
C ILE A 85 23.17 12.56 -11.41
N ALA A 86 21.96 12.01 -11.44
CA ALA A 86 20.76 12.68 -10.96
C ALA A 86 20.89 13.08 -9.48
N GLU A 87 21.42 12.20 -8.62
CA GLU A 87 21.64 12.51 -7.20
C GLU A 87 22.53 13.73 -7.01
N ASN A 88 23.68 13.76 -7.70
CA ASN A 88 24.63 14.87 -7.59
C ASN A 88 24.02 16.19 -8.08
N LEU A 89 23.24 16.14 -9.17
CA LEU A 89 22.56 17.32 -9.73
C LEU A 89 21.49 17.87 -8.78
N PHE A 90 20.70 17.00 -8.14
CA PHE A 90 19.72 17.46 -7.15
C PHE A 90 20.39 18.02 -5.89
N ARG A 91 21.49 17.44 -5.42
CA ARG A 91 22.26 18.01 -4.30
C ARG A 91 22.84 19.38 -4.66
N ALA A 92 23.42 19.53 -5.85
CA ALA A 92 23.92 20.82 -6.32
C ALA A 92 22.80 21.86 -6.49
N SER A 93 21.62 21.45 -6.97
CA SER A 93 20.44 22.31 -7.01
C SER A 93 20.05 22.81 -5.61
N LEU A 94 20.12 21.95 -4.59
CA LEU A 94 19.84 22.34 -3.20
C LEU A 94 20.89 23.29 -2.61
N GLU A 95 22.13 23.31 -3.09
CA GLU A 95 23.12 24.31 -2.67
C GLU A 95 22.71 25.73 -3.10
N GLY A 96 22.14 25.86 -4.30
CA GLY A 96 21.64 27.13 -4.83
C GLY A 96 20.21 27.48 -4.38
N SER A 97 19.38 26.46 -4.12
CA SER A 97 17.99 26.59 -3.66
C SER A 97 17.66 25.60 -2.52
N PRO A 98 18.12 25.86 -1.27
CA PRO A 98 17.96 24.94 -0.15
C PRO A 98 16.51 24.69 0.28
N ALA A 99 15.57 25.54 -0.14
CA ALA A 99 14.15 25.46 0.16
C ALA A 99 13.33 24.86 -1.01
N ASN A 100 13.94 23.96 -1.81
CA ASN A 100 13.28 23.30 -2.93
C ASN A 100 12.72 21.92 -2.53
N PRO A 101 11.41 21.79 -2.21
CA PRO A 101 10.81 20.50 -1.83
C PRO A 101 10.92 19.46 -2.95
N LYS A 102 10.92 19.87 -4.23
CA LYS A 102 10.98 18.92 -5.35
C LYS A 102 12.33 18.21 -5.41
N ALA A 103 13.43 18.91 -5.10
CA ALA A 103 14.77 18.32 -5.11
C ALA A 103 14.95 17.29 -4.00
N TYR A 104 14.50 17.60 -2.77
CA TYR A 104 14.45 16.63 -1.67
C TYR A 104 13.57 15.42 -2.02
N TYR A 105 12.42 15.64 -2.66
CA TYR A 105 11.57 14.53 -3.10
C TYR A 105 12.27 13.59 -4.08
N GLN A 106 12.96 14.12 -5.10
CA GLN A 106 13.69 13.29 -6.06
C GLN A 106 14.88 12.56 -5.41
N LEU A 107 15.60 13.22 -4.48
CA LEU A 107 16.64 12.58 -3.68
C LEU A 107 16.09 11.45 -2.81
N GLY A 108 14.90 11.63 -2.24
CA GLY A 108 14.17 10.59 -1.52
C GLY A 108 13.97 9.36 -2.39
N TRP A 109 13.48 9.53 -3.63
CA TRP A 109 13.29 8.44 -4.58
C TRP A 109 14.59 7.77 -5.02
N ILE A 110 15.64 8.53 -5.30
CA ILE A 110 16.93 7.93 -5.70
C ILE A 110 17.49 7.08 -4.57
N ASN A 111 17.51 7.61 -3.35
CA ASN A 111 17.94 6.86 -2.17
C ASN A 111 17.05 5.63 -1.93
N TYR A 112 15.74 5.76 -2.15
CA TYR A 112 14.79 4.66 -2.07
C TYR A 112 15.03 3.58 -3.14
N LEU A 113 15.32 3.94 -4.39
CA LEU A 113 15.63 2.98 -5.45
C LEU A 113 16.94 2.23 -5.17
N GLN A 114 17.90 2.90 -4.54
CA GLN A 114 19.20 2.35 -4.19
C GLN A 114 19.30 1.76 -2.77
N ARG A 115 18.20 1.75 -2.02
CA ARG A 115 18.11 1.32 -0.60
C ARG A 115 18.70 -0.06 -0.26
N HIS A 116 18.78 -0.96 -1.23
CA HIS A 116 19.30 -2.32 -1.02
C HIS A 116 20.82 -2.31 -0.82
N GLN A 117 21.48 -1.21 -1.22
CA GLN A 117 22.92 -1.06 -1.11
C GLN A 117 23.39 -0.81 0.33
N SER A 118 22.62 -0.10 1.16
CA SER A 118 23.02 0.18 2.55
C SER A 118 21.86 0.60 3.47
N PHE A 119 22.06 0.49 4.79
CA PHE A 119 21.17 1.07 5.79
C PHE A 119 21.12 2.60 5.71
N GLN A 120 22.25 3.24 5.40
CA GLN A 120 22.32 4.69 5.25
C GLN A 120 21.41 5.21 4.13
N ARG A 121 21.36 4.52 2.97
CA ARG A 121 20.43 4.87 1.87
C ARG A 121 18.96 4.86 2.32
N ARG A 122 18.58 4.02 3.28
CA ARG A 122 17.22 4.01 3.84
C ARG A 122 16.95 5.24 4.69
N LEU A 123 17.87 5.57 5.60
CA LEU A 123 17.78 6.77 6.43
C LEU A 123 17.75 8.04 5.59
N ASP A 124 18.62 8.14 4.58
CA ASP A 124 18.69 9.28 3.68
C ASP A 124 17.40 9.43 2.86
N ALA A 125 16.79 8.32 2.42
CA ALA A 125 15.49 8.37 1.75
C ALA A 125 14.41 8.95 2.68
N THR A 126 14.28 8.42 3.89
CA THR A 126 13.33 8.87 4.91
C THR A 126 13.51 10.36 5.23
N GLN A 127 14.76 10.79 5.48
CA GLN A 127 15.07 12.19 5.77
C GLN A 127 14.74 13.11 4.59
N ASN A 128 15.11 12.74 3.36
CA ASN A 128 14.82 13.53 2.18
C ASN A 128 13.31 13.67 1.93
N PHE A 129 12.51 12.61 2.13
CA PHE A 129 11.06 12.73 2.05
C PHE A 129 10.49 13.64 3.14
N TYR A 130 11.02 13.56 4.37
CA TYR A 130 10.64 14.43 5.46
C TYR A 130 10.97 15.91 5.17
N ASP A 131 12.16 16.21 4.68
CA ASP A 131 12.59 17.57 4.33
C ASP A 131 11.71 18.16 3.22
N SER A 132 11.32 17.35 2.23
CA SER A 132 10.35 17.74 1.21
C SER A 132 8.99 18.14 1.81
N ILE A 133 8.49 17.36 2.76
CA ILE A 133 7.19 17.61 3.41
C ILE A 133 7.26 18.86 4.29
N CYS A 134 8.32 19.03 5.07
CA CYS A 134 8.53 20.21 5.92
C CYS A 134 8.54 21.51 5.10
N LEU A 135 9.17 21.49 3.92
CA LEU A 135 9.21 22.65 3.04
C LEU A 135 7.89 22.93 2.32
N ARG A 136 7.12 21.88 2.00
CA ARG A 136 5.80 22.02 1.40
C ARG A 136 4.89 20.86 1.85
N PRO A 137 4.13 21.05 2.95
CA PRO A 137 3.27 20.01 3.50
C PRO A 137 2.23 19.47 2.51
N ASN A 138 1.84 20.31 1.54
CA ASN A 138 0.87 20.02 0.50
C ASN A 138 1.51 19.55 -0.82
N TYR A 139 2.76 19.10 -0.81
CA TYR A 139 3.43 18.61 -2.00
C TYR A 139 2.85 17.24 -2.37
N VAL A 140 1.92 17.25 -3.33
CA VAL A 140 1.11 16.12 -3.84
C VAL A 140 1.94 14.86 -4.19
N TYR A 141 3.26 14.99 -4.31
CA TYR A 141 4.15 13.92 -4.68
C TYR A 141 4.92 13.30 -3.51
N SER A 142 5.15 14.00 -2.38
CA SER A 142 5.86 13.43 -1.22
C SER A 142 4.98 12.39 -0.52
N ASP A 143 5.00 11.18 -1.06
CA ASP A 143 4.39 9.98 -0.50
C ASP A 143 4.92 9.80 0.93
N THR A 144 4.10 10.18 1.91
CA THR A 144 4.30 9.89 3.33
C THR A 144 4.36 8.39 3.63
N LYS A 145 4.00 7.54 2.63
CA LYS A 145 4.15 6.09 2.59
C LYS A 145 5.55 5.57 2.96
N LEU A 146 6.57 6.42 2.86
CA LEU A 146 7.98 6.02 2.93
C LEU A 146 8.73 6.54 4.15
N ILE A 147 8.06 7.17 5.12
CA ILE A 147 8.69 7.57 6.38
C ILE A 147 8.79 6.35 7.31
N LEU A 148 9.57 5.34 6.91
CA LEU A 148 9.89 4.20 7.75
C LEU A 148 11.24 4.46 8.44
N SER A 149 11.23 4.63 9.76
CA SER A 149 12.44 4.75 10.61
C SER A 149 12.91 3.39 11.09
N ASP A 150 11.96 2.47 11.33
CA ASP A 150 12.20 1.20 12.01
C ASP A 150 11.70 0.00 11.20
N PRO A 151 12.39 -1.14 11.26
CA PRO A 151 11.91 -2.36 10.65
C PRO A 151 10.66 -2.90 11.36
N ILE A 152 9.67 -3.33 10.57
CA ILE A 152 8.48 -4.05 11.03
C ILE A 152 8.95 -5.40 11.57
N ASN A 153 8.98 -5.53 12.89
CA ASN A 153 9.38 -6.76 13.55
C ASN A 153 8.18 -7.54 14.13
N ASP A 154 6.99 -6.93 14.26
CA ASP A 154 5.91 -7.53 15.04
C ASP A 154 4.47 -7.14 14.64
N LEU A 155 4.08 -7.38 13.39
CA LEU A 155 2.67 -7.24 13.00
C LEU A 155 1.79 -8.22 13.78
N PHE A 156 0.66 -7.70 14.26
CA PHE A 156 -0.30 -8.38 15.14
C PHE A 156 0.24 -8.67 16.56
N GLY A 157 1.35 -8.01 16.95
CA GLY A 157 1.91 -8.05 18.31
C GLY A 157 2.38 -9.44 18.74
N GLY A 158 3.00 -10.18 17.82
CA GLY A 158 3.52 -11.54 18.01
C GLY A 158 2.45 -12.61 17.95
N ARG A 159 1.18 -12.20 18.00
CA ARG A 159 0.00 -13.06 17.96
C ARG A 159 -0.28 -13.46 16.52
N GLY A 160 -0.63 -14.72 16.31
CA GLY A 160 -0.74 -15.31 14.96
C GLY A 160 0.51 -16.09 14.50
N CYS A 161 1.52 -16.24 15.36
CA CYS A 161 2.51 -17.31 15.22
C CYS A 161 1.84 -18.68 15.49
N GLU A 162 2.27 -19.75 14.81
CA GLU A 162 1.71 -21.11 14.98
C GLU A 162 1.80 -21.64 16.43
N THR A 163 2.62 -21.02 17.29
CA THR A 163 2.99 -21.56 18.61
C THR A 163 2.81 -20.62 19.81
N CYS A 164 2.35 -19.36 19.66
CA CYS A 164 2.59 -18.36 20.71
C CYS A 164 1.54 -17.26 20.98
N GLY A 165 0.30 -17.33 20.47
CA GLY A 165 -0.71 -16.29 20.74
C GLY A 165 -2.07 -16.84 21.16
N ASP A 166 -2.74 -16.16 22.09
CA ASP A 166 -4.17 -16.36 22.40
C ASP A 166 -5.01 -15.84 21.21
N GLU A 167 -5.46 -16.75 20.34
CA GLU A 167 -6.25 -16.40 19.15
C GLU A 167 -7.54 -15.63 19.51
N ASN A 168 -8.09 -15.83 20.72
CA ASN A 168 -9.28 -15.09 21.17
C ASN A 168 -8.97 -13.61 21.35
N GLN A 169 -7.82 -13.28 21.95
CA GLN A 169 -7.40 -11.88 22.11
C GLN A 169 -7.18 -11.20 20.76
N LEU A 170 -6.60 -11.91 19.78
CA LEU A 170 -6.44 -11.38 18.43
C LEU A 170 -7.80 -11.17 17.75
N GLN A 171 -8.73 -12.13 17.88
CA GLN A 171 -10.09 -11.99 17.37
C GLN A 171 -10.80 -10.77 17.98
N ASP A 172 -10.73 -10.58 19.30
CA ASP A 172 -11.36 -9.44 19.99
C ASP A 172 -10.82 -8.09 19.49
N LEU A 173 -9.52 -7.99 19.25
CA LEU A 173 -8.89 -6.79 18.68
C LEU A 173 -9.33 -6.54 17.24
N LEU A 174 -9.42 -7.60 16.42
CA LEU A 174 -9.84 -7.50 15.02
C LEU A 174 -11.33 -7.16 14.90
N ASP A 175 -12.16 -7.66 15.80
CA ASP A 175 -13.59 -7.34 15.86
C ASP A 175 -13.81 -5.86 16.23
N GLN A 176 -13.08 -5.36 17.23
CA GLN A 176 -13.08 -3.94 17.58
C GLN A 176 -12.58 -3.06 16.42
N PHE A 177 -11.46 -3.46 15.81
CA PHE A 177 -10.89 -2.76 14.65
C PHE A 177 -11.89 -2.68 13.49
N SER A 178 -12.50 -3.81 13.13
CA SER A 178 -13.48 -3.90 12.06
C SER A 178 -14.73 -3.07 12.34
N ALA A 179 -15.23 -3.09 13.58
CA ALA A 179 -16.39 -2.30 13.99
C ALA A 179 -16.13 -0.80 13.88
N ILE A 180 -14.98 -0.30 14.36
CA ILE A 180 -14.62 1.12 14.24
C ILE A 180 -14.53 1.53 12.77
N LEU A 181 -13.83 0.74 11.94
CA LEU A 181 -13.68 1.06 10.52
C LEU A 181 -15.03 1.08 9.81
N THR A 182 -15.83 0.02 9.94
CA THR A 182 -17.00 -0.18 9.09
C THR A 182 -18.29 0.40 9.66
N LEU A 183 -18.58 0.18 10.95
CA LEU A 183 -19.86 0.58 11.55
C LEU A 183 -19.86 2.04 12.00
N GLU A 184 -18.74 2.54 12.51
CA GLU A 184 -18.64 3.91 13.04
C GLU A 184 -18.23 4.93 11.97
N HIS A 185 -17.44 4.51 10.98
CA HIS A 185 -16.84 5.42 10.00
C HIS A 185 -17.07 5.04 8.54
N ASP A 186 -17.88 4.03 8.24
CA ASP A 186 -18.24 3.61 6.88
C ASP A 186 -17.02 3.38 5.96
N TYR A 187 -15.93 2.86 6.52
CA TYR A 187 -14.76 2.40 5.75
C TYR A 187 -15.08 1.05 5.09
N THR A 188 -16.00 1.11 4.13
CA THR A 188 -16.46 0.02 3.28
C THR A 188 -16.11 0.33 1.83
N ALA A 189 -16.14 -0.64 0.92
CA ALA A 189 -15.82 -0.33 -0.48
C ALA A 189 -16.90 0.57 -1.11
N GLU A 190 -18.17 0.45 -0.69
CA GLU A 190 -19.25 1.38 -1.03
C GLU A 190 -19.04 2.78 -0.43
N GLY A 191 -18.77 2.88 0.87
CA GLY A 191 -18.55 4.16 1.56
C GLY A 191 -17.37 4.95 0.98
N VAL A 192 -16.27 4.25 0.68
CA VAL A 192 -15.13 4.84 -0.03
C VAL A 192 -15.53 5.30 -1.44
N GLN A 193 -16.26 4.50 -2.22
CA GLN A 193 -16.73 4.89 -3.56
C GLN A 193 -17.62 6.14 -3.50
N ALA A 194 -18.59 6.16 -2.58
CA ALA A 194 -19.48 7.28 -2.36
C ALA A 194 -18.70 8.55 -1.98
N ARG A 195 -17.67 8.40 -1.13
CA ARG A 195 -16.81 9.52 -0.72
C ARG A 195 -16.05 10.16 -1.89
N PHE A 196 -15.71 9.37 -2.91
CA PHE A 196 -15.08 9.81 -4.16
C PHE A 196 -16.07 10.06 -5.32
N GLN A 197 -17.37 10.10 -5.04
CA GLN A 197 -18.44 10.33 -6.03
C GLN A 197 -18.41 9.33 -7.20
N VAL A 198 -18.02 8.09 -6.92
CA VAL A 198 -18.05 6.99 -7.89
C VAL A 198 -19.43 6.32 -7.79
N HIS A 199 -20.31 6.60 -8.75
CA HIS A 199 -21.68 6.08 -8.74
C HIS A 199 -21.81 4.66 -9.32
N GLU A 200 -22.83 3.95 -8.82
CA GLU A 200 -23.27 2.61 -9.22
C GLU A 200 -23.35 2.47 -10.75
N GLY A 201 -22.57 1.54 -11.29
CA GLY A 201 -22.44 1.31 -12.73
C GLY A 201 -21.03 0.86 -13.11
N LYS A 202 -20.06 1.21 -12.25
CA LYS A 202 -18.74 0.63 -12.23
C LYS A 202 -18.59 -0.14 -10.92
N ARG A 203 -19.02 -1.40 -10.89
CA ARG A 203 -18.50 -2.39 -9.92
C ARG A 203 -17.00 -2.44 -10.18
N THR A 204 -16.22 -1.45 -9.80
CA THR A 204 -14.77 -1.42 -10.00
C THR A 204 -14.19 -2.14 -8.81
N ALA A 205 -13.38 -3.13 -9.10
CA ALA A 205 -12.79 -3.90 -8.04
C ALA A 205 -11.72 -3.02 -7.41
N GLY A 206 -11.98 -2.49 -6.21
CA GLY A 206 -10.98 -1.82 -5.41
C GLY A 206 -10.72 -0.35 -5.73
N PRO A 207 -9.91 0.31 -4.90
CA PRO A 207 -9.67 1.75 -4.86
C PRO A 207 -8.82 2.27 -6.02
N PHE A 208 -8.63 1.56 -7.13
CA PHE A 208 -7.82 2.02 -8.26
C PHE A 208 -8.37 3.31 -8.91
N TYR A 209 -9.62 3.67 -8.61
CA TYR A 209 -10.22 4.95 -9.00
C TYR A 209 -9.75 6.13 -8.13
N THR A 210 -9.20 5.91 -6.93
CA THR A 210 -8.76 6.99 -6.04
C THR A 210 -7.50 7.66 -6.58
N THR A 211 -6.56 6.89 -7.15
CA THR A 211 -5.34 7.42 -7.78
C THR A 211 -5.64 8.35 -8.95
N THR A 212 -6.64 8.04 -9.78
CA THR A 212 -6.95 8.86 -10.97
C THR A 212 -7.62 10.18 -10.59
N ASN A 213 -8.44 10.21 -9.54
CA ASN A 213 -9.17 11.40 -9.11
C ASN A 213 -8.38 12.29 -8.14
N LEU A 214 -7.50 11.74 -7.28
CA LEU A 214 -6.65 12.52 -6.38
C LEU A 214 -5.43 13.11 -7.09
N ILE A 215 -4.73 12.32 -7.90
CA ILE A 215 -3.50 12.77 -8.61
C ILE A 215 -3.85 13.73 -9.75
N GLY A 216 -5.02 13.56 -10.38
CA GLY A 216 -5.47 14.39 -11.50
C GLY A 216 -5.94 15.80 -11.10
N SER A 217 -6.51 15.95 -9.90
CA SER A 217 -7.19 17.18 -9.46
C SER A 217 -6.34 18.11 -8.58
N GLY A 218 -5.24 17.60 -8.00
CA GLY A 218 -4.48 18.34 -6.97
C GLY A 218 -5.28 18.55 -5.68
N ALA A 219 -6.38 17.81 -5.50
CA ALA A 219 -7.18 17.83 -4.28
C ALA A 219 -6.34 17.32 -3.10
N GLN A 220 -6.33 18.09 -2.02
CA GLN A 220 -5.65 17.72 -0.78
C GLN A 220 -6.34 16.51 -0.14
N PRO A 221 -5.60 15.65 0.58
CA PRO A 221 -6.21 14.72 1.52
C PRO A 221 -7.07 15.54 2.49
N SER A 222 -8.39 15.36 2.47
CA SER A 222 -9.24 16.01 3.47
C SER A 222 -9.15 15.25 4.79
N HIS A 223 -9.36 15.93 5.91
CA HIS A 223 -9.53 15.32 7.24
C HIS A 223 -10.86 15.81 7.84
N SER A 224 -11.92 15.79 7.03
CA SER A 224 -13.21 16.37 7.43
C SER A 224 -14.06 15.44 8.29
N CYS A 225 -13.77 14.15 8.27
CA CYS A 225 -14.43 13.12 9.06
C CYS A 225 -13.52 11.90 9.24
N GLY A 226 -13.93 10.95 10.09
CA GLY A 226 -13.18 9.72 10.33
C GLY A 226 -12.92 8.88 9.07
N LEU A 227 -13.87 8.80 8.14
CA LEU A 227 -13.70 8.09 6.87
C LEU A 227 -12.50 8.63 6.07
N ASP A 228 -12.31 9.95 6.04
CA ASP A 228 -11.19 10.56 5.34
C ASP A 228 -9.85 10.16 5.96
N VAL A 229 -9.79 10.17 7.30
CA VAL A 229 -8.59 9.75 8.04
C VAL A 229 -8.26 8.29 7.75
N LEU A 230 -9.27 7.40 7.73
CA LEU A 230 -9.08 5.98 7.43
C LEU A 230 -8.65 5.75 5.97
N ILE A 231 -9.22 6.50 5.02
CA ILE A 231 -8.78 6.48 3.61
C ILE A 231 -7.31 6.90 3.51
N ASN A 232 -6.92 7.99 4.17
CA ASN A 232 -5.54 8.45 4.16
C ASN A 232 -4.61 7.40 4.78
N LEU A 233 -4.87 6.94 6.00
CA LEU A 233 -4.02 5.99 6.70
C LEU A 233 -3.92 4.63 6.02
N PHE A 234 -5.06 4.03 5.66
CA PHE A 234 -5.13 2.61 5.30
C PHE A 234 -5.38 2.31 3.84
N LEU A 235 -5.91 3.25 3.05
CA LEU A 235 -6.13 3.03 1.62
C LEU A 235 -5.03 3.64 0.77
N LEU A 236 -4.64 4.86 1.12
CA LEU A 236 -3.70 5.70 0.38
C LEU A 236 -2.29 5.69 0.99
N GLY A 237 -2.16 5.37 2.27
CA GLY A 237 -0.87 5.29 2.97
C GLY A 237 -0.28 6.66 3.31
N PHE A 238 -1.13 7.67 3.44
CA PHE A 238 -0.73 8.98 3.88
C PHE A 238 -0.63 9.06 5.40
N ALA A 239 0.43 9.75 5.87
CA ALA A 239 0.58 10.09 7.27
C ALA A 239 -0.53 11.04 7.71
N VAL A 240 -1.02 10.85 8.93
CA VAL A 240 -1.97 11.75 9.58
C VAL A 240 -1.47 12.09 10.98
N GLU A 241 -1.59 13.34 11.40
CA GLU A 241 -1.20 13.73 12.77
C GLU A 241 -1.99 12.95 13.82
N GLU A 242 -1.30 12.43 14.84
CA GLU A 242 -1.89 11.63 15.92
C GLU A 242 -3.01 12.38 16.65
N VAL A 243 -2.89 13.71 16.75
CA VAL A 243 -3.92 14.57 17.33
C VAL A 243 -5.21 14.53 16.50
N VAL A 244 -5.11 14.60 15.17
CA VAL A 244 -6.25 14.53 14.25
C VAL A 244 -6.89 13.14 14.29
N VAL A 245 -6.07 12.09 14.31
CA VAL A 245 -6.55 10.70 14.44
C VAL A 245 -7.31 10.53 15.76
N LYS A 246 -6.76 11.04 16.86
CA LYS A 246 -7.39 10.96 18.19
C LYS A 246 -8.70 11.74 18.26
N GLU A 247 -8.77 12.90 17.62
CA GLU A 247 -9.97 13.73 17.57
C GLU A 247 -11.10 13.08 16.78
N LEU A 248 -10.80 12.50 15.62
CA LEU A 248 -11.81 12.00 14.68
C LEU A 248 -12.15 10.51 14.85
N LEU A 249 -11.21 9.69 15.34
CA LEU A 249 -11.38 8.24 15.50
C LEU A 249 -11.26 7.79 16.98
N GLY A 250 -10.91 8.69 17.89
CA GLY A 250 -10.81 8.41 19.31
C GLY A 250 -9.52 7.70 19.74
N SER A 251 -9.24 7.70 21.05
CA SER A 251 -8.05 7.03 21.62
C SER A 251 -8.14 5.51 21.58
N ALA A 252 -9.37 4.96 21.61
CA ALA A 252 -9.59 3.53 21.52
C ALA A 252 -9.07 2.96 20.19
N PHE A 253 -9.31 3.66 19.08
CA PHE A 253 -8.81 3.29 17.77
C PHE A 253 -7.27 3.23 17.72
N ILE A 254 -6.59 4.24 18.25
CA ILE A 254 -5.12 4.28 18.32
C ILE A 254 -4.60 3.09 19.14
N ASN A 255 -5.19 2.82 20.30
CA ASN A 255 -4.79 1.71 21.16
C ASN A 255 -4.96 0.33 20.49
N VAL A 256 -6.06 0.14 19.75
CA VAL A 256 -6.31 -1.08 18.98
C VAL A 256 -5.25 -1.24 17.86
N CYS A 257 -4.97 -0.17 17.11
CA CYS A 257 -3.97 -0.20 16.04
C CYS A 257 -2.56 -0.44 16.59
N ASP A 258 -2.19 0.17 17.71
CA ASP A 258 -0.91 -0.07 18.40
C ASP A 258 -0.81 -1.53 18.88
N SER A 259 -1.90 -2.08 19.44
CA SER A 259 -1.95 -3.48 19.88
C SER A 259 -1.83 -4.48 18.73
N LEU A 260 -2.32 -4.09 17.55
CA LEU A 260 -2.17 -4.84 16.29
C LEU A 260 -0.83 -4.56 15.59
N GLY A 261 -0.01 -3.64 16.10
CA GLY A 261 1.26 -3.25 15.49
C GLY A 261 1.11 -2.57 14.13
N LEU A 262 -0.03 -1.91 13.86
CA LEU A 262 -0.35 -1.33 12.55
C LEU A 262 0.29 0.03 12.31
N PHE A 263 0.66 0.76 13.37
CA PHE A 263 1.16 2.13 13.26
C PHE A 263 2.65 2.27 13.49
N GLN A 264 3.21 3.19 12.71
CA GLN A 264 4.49 3.81 12.98
C GLN A 264 4.27 5.28 13.35
N ARG A 265 5.13 5.79 14.23
CA ARG A 265 5.21 7.20 14.60
C ARG A 265 6.44 7.84 13.96
N SER A 266 6.28 9.06 13.47
CA SER A 266 7.40 9.87 12.96
C SER A 266 7.23 11.32 13.40
N PRO A 267 8.31 12.10 13.51
CA PRO A 267 8.19 13.54 13.75
C PRO A 267 7.35 14.20 12.66
N GLY A 268 6.51 15.16 13.03
CA GLY A 268 5.75 16.03 12.12
C GLY A 268 6.42 17.41 11.94
N PRO A 269 5.93 18.25 11.01
CA PRO A 269 6.54 19.54 10.66
C PRO A 269 6.67 20.54 11.83
N ASP A 270 5.82 20.43 12.85
CA ASP A 270 5.80 21.33 14.02
C ASP A 270 6.16 20.62 15.35
N GLY A 271 6.90 19.52 15.27
CA GLY A 271 7.22 18.68 16.45
C GLY A 271 6.05 17.81 16.94
N GLY A 272 4.94 17.80 16.20
CA GLY A 272 3.85 16.84 16.38
C GLY A 272 4.25 15.42 16.00
N ILE A 273 3.33 14.46 16.19
CA ILE A 273 3.55 13.05 15.83
C ILE A 273 2.68 12.73 14.63
N LEU A 274 3.29 12.20 13.57
CA LEU A 274 2.61 11.63 12.41
C LEU A 274 2.45 10.13 12.59
N LEU A 275 1.23 9.63 12.39
CA LEU A 275 0.91 8.21 12.30
C LEU A 275 0.89 7.77 10.83
N ASN A 276 1.60 6.68 10.55
CA ASN A 276 1.58 5.97 9.28
C ASN A 276 1.16 4.53 9.51
N SER A 277 0.43 3.94 8.56
CA SER A 277 0.16 2.49 8.64
C SER A 277 1.25 1.66 7.95
N PHE A 278 1.68 0.59 8.60
CA PHE A 278 2.62 -0.37 8.03
C PHE A 278 2.01 -1.26 6.95
N VAL A 279 0.69 -1.34 6.87
CA VAL A 279 -0.05 -2.19 5.94
C VAL A 279 -1.20 -1.42 5.33
N GLN A 280 -1.57 -1.80 4.12
CA GLN A 280 -2.83 -1.36 3.54
C GLN A 280 -3.97 -2.19 4.15
N VAL A 281 -5.09 -1.54 4.47
CA VAL A 281 -6.36 -2.22 4.79
C VAL A 281 -7.31 -2.00 3.64
N PHE A 282 -7.43 -3.02 2.81
CA PHE A 282 -8.12 -2.96 1.55
C PHE A 282 -9.60 -3.33 1.71
N PRO A 283 -10.55 -2.42 1.43
CA PRO A 283 -11.97 -2.74 1.43
C PRO A 283 -12.36 -3.45 0.12
N LEU A 284 -13.14 -4.53 0.25
CA LEU A 284 -13.62 -5.36 -0.85
C LEU A 284 -15.12 -5.64 -0.70
N ASP A 285 -15.87 -5.38 -1.76
CA ASP A 285 -17.24 -5.88 -1.91
C ASP A 285 -17.19 -7.26 -2.56
N ALA A 286 -17.33 -8.31 -1.76
CA ALA A 286 -17.40 -9.66 -2.28
C ALA A 286 -18.83 -10.00 -2.68
N ASP A 287 -19.01 -10.37 -3.95
CA ASP A 287 -20.28 -10.87 -4.46
C ASP A 287 -20.58 -12.23 -3.79
N VAL A 288 -21.62 -12.26 -2.95
CA VAL A 288 -22.05 -13.45 -2.20
C VAL A 288 -23.24 -14.04 -2.92
N SER A 289 -23.05 -15.22 -3.51
CA SER A 289 -24.04 -15.97 -4.31
C SER A 289 -25.39 -16.28 -3.63
N GLN A 290 -25.62 -15.83 -2.40
CA GLN A 290 -26.78 -16.15 -1.57
C GLN A 290 -27.42 -14.91 -0.89
N SER A 291 -26.91 -13.70 -1.11
CA SER A 291 -27.53 -12.46 -0.61
C SER A 291 -27.64 -11.42 -1.71
N ASP A 292 -28.74 -10.67 -1.72
CA ASP A 292 -28.95 -9.55 -2.64
C ASP A 292 -27.98 -8.39 -2.37
N GLN A 293 -27.29 -8.41 -1.22
CA GLN A 293 -26.28 -7.43 -0.88
C GLN A 293 -24.88 -8.04 -0.82
N PRO A 294 -23.87 -7.33 -1.34
CA PRO A 294 -22.47 -7.74 -1.22
C PRO A 294 -22.05 -7.79 0.25
N ARG A 295 -21.07 -8.65 0.56
CA ARG A 295 -20.45 -8.65 1.89
C ARG A 295 -19.28 -7.68 1.88
N ASN A 296 -19.30 -6.74 2.82
CA ASN A 296 -18.17 -5.87 3.13
C ASN A 296 -17.06 -6.70 3.75
N MET A 297 -15.91 -6.74 3.09
CA MET A 297 -14.73 -7.48 3.53
C MET A 297 -13.54 -6.52 3.61
N LEU A 298 -12.65 -6.77 4.57
CA LEU A 298 -11.41 -6.01 4.75
C LEU A 298 -10.21 -6.96 4.63
N PHE A 299 -9.13 -6.51 4.01
CA PHE A 299 -7.90 -7.29 3.86
C PHE A 299 -6.67 -6.48 4.23
N PHE A 300 -5.92 -6.94 5.22
CA PHE A 300 -4.54 -6.53 5.43
C PHE A 300 -3.67 -7.03 4.28
N THR A 301 -2.85 -6.13 3.75
CA THR A 301 -1.89 -6.43 2.70
C THR A 301 -0.73 -5.43 2.75
N ASP A 302 0.42 -5.76 2.16
CA ASP A 302 1.49 -4.76 2.05
C ASP A 302 1.16 -3.68 1.02
N TRP A 303 1.80 -2.52 1.16
CA TRP A 303 1.65 -1.37 0.27
C TRP A 303 2.21 -1.62 -1.15
N PRO A 304 1.58 -1.08 -2.20
CA PRO A 304 2.16 -0.99 -3.55
C PRO A 304 3.09 0.22 -3.73
N PRO A 305 4.22 0.10 -4.46
CA PRO A 305 4.89 -1.16 -4.79
C PRO A 305 5.36 -1.84 -3.51
N PRO A 306 5.47 -3.19 -3.46
CA PRO A 306 5.77 -3.94 -2.24
C PRO A 306 6.89 -3.27 -1.46
N CYS A 307 6.54 -2.66 -0.31
CA CYS A 307 7.47 -1.90 0.51
C CYS A 307 8.46 -2.84 1.20
N ALA A 308 9.43 -3.36 0.45
CA ALA A 308 10.52 -4.22 0.95
C ALA A 308 11.52 -3.47 1.86
N THR A 309 11.24 -2.21 2.19
CA THR A 309 12.26 -1.21 2.53
C THR A 309 12.33 -0.91 4.02
N GLY A 310 11.34 -1.38 4.78
CA GLY A 310 11.29 -1.40 6.24
C GLY A 310 10.76 -2.73 6.78
N LEU A 311 10.74 -3.80 5.99
CA LEU A 311 10.38 -5.12 6.45
C LEU A 311 11.64 -5.89 6.83
N GLY A 312 11.69 -6.47 8.03
CA GLY A 312 12.66 -7.51 8.37
C GLY A 312 12.37 -8.85 7.67
N GLU A 313 11.37 -8.89 6.78
CA GLU A 313 10.77 -10.08 6.19
C GLU A 313 10.46 -9.86 4.70
N GLU A 314 10.20 -10.95 3.98
CA GLU A 314 9.76 -10.88 2.60
C GLU A 314 8.37 -10.25 2.49
N PRO A 315 8.17 -9.23 1.62
CA PRO A 315 6.86 -8.60 1.44
C PRO A 315 5.86 -9.57 0.79
N VAL A 316 4.59 -9.35 1.09
CA VAL A 316 3.44 -10.04 0.49
C VAL A 316 2.88 -9.16 -0.63
N MET A 317 2.47 -9.77 -1.73
CA MET A 317 1.90 -9.02 -2.85
C MET A 317 0.62 -8.30 -2.44
N TYR A 318 0.49 -7.03 -2.81
CA TYR A 318 -0.69 -6.21 -2.56
C TYR A 318 -1.93 -6.76 -3.30
N VAL A 319 -3.13 -6.38 -2.84
CA VAL A 319 -4.37 -6.70 -3.55
C VAL A 319 -4.45 -5.85 -4.82
N GLY A 320 -4.16 -6.48 -5.96
CA GLY A 320 -4.08 -5.85 -7.27
C GLY A 320 -5.29 -6.12 -8.17
N PRO A 321 -5.30 -5.54 -9.39
CA PRO A 321 -6.30 -5.88 -10.41
C PRO A 321 -6.37 -7.37 -10.71
N ASP A 322 -5.22 -8.08 -10.68
CA ASP A 322 -5.16 -9.52 -10.92
C ASP A 322 -5.84 -10.33 -9.80
N SER A 323 -5.58 -9.97 -8.53
CA SER A 323 -6.23 -10.59 -7.37
C SER A 323 -7.75 -10.47 -7.46
N LEU A 324 -8.22 -9.28 -7.87
CA LEU A 324 -9.63 -8.97 -7.97
C LEU A 324 -10.31 -9.56 -9.19
N GLY A 325 -9.58 -9.62 -10.31
CA GLY A 325 -9.98 -10.37 -11.49
C GLY A 325 -10.26 -11.82 -11.12
N LEU A 326 -9.36 -12.45 -10.37
CA LEU A 326 -9.55 -13.82 -9.91
C LEU A 326 -10.72 -13.97 -8.94
N VAL A 327 -10.87 -13.06 -7.95
CA VAL A 327 -12.04 -13.06 -7.04
C VAL A 327 -13.35 -13.06 -7.82
N ARG A 328 -13.45 -12.27 -8.89
CA ARG A 328 -14.69 -12.12 -9.66
C ARG A 328 -14.99 -13.28 -10.60
N HIS A 329 -13.96 -13.95 -11.11
CA HIS A 329 -14.10 -15.00 -12.12
C HIS A 329 -13.88 -16.41 -11.58
N ALA A 330 -13.47 -16.56 -10.32
CA ALA A 330 -13.31 -17.85 -9.67
C ALA A 330 -14.60 -18.68 -9.78
N PRO A 331 -14.52 -19.97 -10.16
CA PRO A 331 -15.69 -20.84 -10.24
C PRO A 331 -16.42 -20.91 -8.90
N ARG A 332 -17.73 -20.60 -8.89
CA ARG A 332 -18.55 -20.56 -7.67
C ARG A 332 -19.24 -21.89 -7.34
N LYS A 333 -18.75 -23.00 -7.90
CA LYS A 333 -19.24 -24.34 -7.57
C LYS A 333 -18.88 -24.63 -6.11
N ARG A 334 -19.87 -25.07 -5.32
CA ARG A 334 -19.63 -25.46 -3.93
C ARG A 334 -18.66 -26.63 -3.85
N VAL A 335 -17.68 -26.51 -2.95
CA VAL A 335 -16.68 -27.54 -2.64
C VAL A 335 -16.57 -27.71 -1.12
N GLU A 336 -16.30 -28.95 -0.68
CA GLU A 336 -16.12 -29.24 0.74
C GLU A 336 -14.75 -28.73 1.25
N LYS A 337 -13.72 -28.89 0.43
CA LYS A 337 -12.33 -28.51 0.73
C LYS A 337 -11.74 -27.73 -0.44
N LEU A 338 -11.20 -26.55 -0.13
CA LEU A 338 -10.48 -25.71 -1.08
C LEU A 338 -9.03 -25.54 -0.61
N LEU A 339 -8.09 -25.62 -1.55
CA LEU A 339 -6.68 -25.29 -1.33
C LEU A 339 -6.39 -23.96 -2.04
N ASP A 340 -6.02 -22.95 -1.28
CA ASP A 340 -5.48 -21.68 -1.77
C ASP A 340 -3.95 -21.74 -1.68
N LEU A 341 -3.32 -22.04 -2.82
CA LEU A 341 -1.88 -22.27 -2.91
C LEU A 341 -1.15 -20.99 -3.31
N CYS A 342 -0.03 -20.69 -2.63
CA CYS A 342 0.65 -19.39 -2.72
C CYS A 342 -0.32 -18.27 -2.35
N CYS A 343 -0.97 -18.44 -1.19
CA CYS A 343 -2.16 -17.70 -0.83
C CYS A 343 -1.92 -16.19 -0.62
N GLY A 344 -0.69 -15.74 -0.36
CA GLY A 344 -0.41 -14.35 -0.04
C GLY A 344 -1.28 -13.86 1.13
N SER A 345 -2.09 -12.83 0.91
CA SER A 345 -3.06 -12.32 1.90
C SER A 345 -4.24 -13.25 2.21
N GLY A 346 -4.38 -14.35 1.46
CA GLY A 346 -5.48 -15.32 1.60
C GLY A 346 -6.78 -14.90 0.90
N ILE A 347 -6.77 -13.83 0.10
CA ILE A 347 -7.97 -13.23 -0.49
C ILE A 347 -8.86 -14.22 -1.23
N GLN A 348 -8.30 -15.17 -1.99
CA GLN A 348 -9.11 -16.11 -2.77
C GLN A 348 -9.83 -17.11 -1.87
N GLY A 349 -9.10 -17.78 -0.97
CA GLY A 349 -9.63 -18.74 -0.04
C GLY A 349 -10.63 -18.13 0.95
N ILE A 350 -10.31 -16.94 1.48
CA ILE A 350 -11.16 -16.24 2.45
C ILE A 350 -12.48 -15.80 1.81
N VAL A 351 -12.44 -15.25 0.59
CA VAL A 351 -13.67 -14.96 -0.18
C VAL A 351 -14.45 -16.25 -0.43
N ALA A 352 -13.79 -17.38 -0.71
CA ALA A 352 -14.46 -18.66 -0.91
C ALA A 352 -15.21 -19.15 0.32
N ALA A 353 -14.58 -19.06 1.49
CA ALA A 353 -15.24 -19.34 2.75
C ALA A 353 -16.39 -18.35 3.00
N ALA A 354 -16.13 -17.05 2.93
CA ALA A 354 -17.10 -16.00 3.25
C ALA A 354 -18.36 -16.04 2.36
N SER A 355 -18.19 -16.30 1.06
CA SER A 355 -19.31 -16.46 0.11
C SER A 355 -20.00 -17.82 0.19
N GLY A 356 -19.49 -18.76 0.99
CA GLY A 356 -20.11 -20.07 1.26
C GLY A 356 -19.99 -21.09 0.13
N TYR A 357 -19.08 -20.89 -0.82
CA TYR A 357 -18.77 -21.88 -1.86
C TYR A 357 -17.60 -22.79 -1.50
N ALA A 358 -16.89 -22.53 -0.40
CA ALA A 358 -16.01 -23.49 0.26
C ALA A 358 -16.43 -23.74 1.71
N SER A 359 -16.61 -25.00 2.10
CA SER A 359 -16.91 -25.36 3.50
C SER A 359 -15.69 -25.24 4.41
N SER A 360 -14.51 -25.60 3.89
CA SER A 360 -13.21 -25.45 4.56
C SER A 360 -12.13 -25.08 3.56
N VAL A 361 -11.15 -24.30 4.01
CA VAL A 361 -10.08 -23.74 3.19
C VAL A 361 -8.75 -23.99 3.88
N VAL A 362 -7.76 -24.46 3.12
CA VAL A 362 -6.36 -24.46 3.54
C VAL A 362 -5.61 -23.44 2.68
N CYS A 363 -5.04 -22.43 3.32
CA CYS A 363 -4.18 -21.44 2.70
C CYS A 363 -2.72 -21.85 2.94
N VAL A 364 -1.92 -21.99 1.88
CA VAL A 364 -0.51 -22.38 1.98
C VAL A 364 0.37 -21.32 1.33
N ASP A 365 1.40 -20.88 2.04
CA ASP A 365 2.45 -20.02 1.51
C ASP A 365 3.81 -20.37 2.11
N ILE A 366 4.90 -20.11 1.36
CA ILE A 366 6.26 -20.31 1.87
C ILE A 366 6.67 -19.15 2.78
N ASN A 367 6.11 -17.96 2.53
CA ASN A 367 6.41 -16.74 3.25
C ASN A 367 5.64 -16.73 4.60
N PRO A 368 6.34 -16.73 5.75
CA PRO A 368 5.68 -16.68 7.06
C PRO A 368 4.81 -15.44 7.27
N ARG A 369 5.14 -14.30 6.63
CA ARG A 369 4.34 -13.08 6.66
C ARG A 369 2.99 -13.27 5.97
N ALA A 370 2.97 -13.96 4.82
CA ALA A 370 1.75 -14.30 4.11
C ALA A 370 0.83 -15.20 4.97
N VAL A 371 1.40 -16.17 5.67
CA VAL A 371 0.65 -17.03 6.60
C VAL A 371 -0.01 -16.20 7.71
N ARG A 372 0.70 -15.21 8.28
CA ARG A 372 0.13 -14.30 9.29
C ARG A 372 -0.97 -13.41 8.71
N PHE A 373 -0.79 -12.85 7.51
CA PHE A 373 -1.86 -12.11 6.83
C PHE A 373 -3.08 -12.97 6.54
N ALA A 374 -2.90 -14.16 5.97
CA ALA A 374 -4.01 -15.07 5.69
C ALA A 374 -4.78 -15.45 6.97
N ARG A 375 -4.08 -15.67 8.09
CA ARG A 375 -4.73 -15.93 9.38
C ARG A 375 -5.49 -14.71 9.91
N ALA A 376 -4.84 -13.55 9.99
CA ALA A 376 -5.46 -12.32 10.47
C ALA A 376 -6.66 -11.91 9.61
N ASN A 377 -6.54 -12.02 8.29
CA ASN A 377 -7.63 -11.72 7.36
C ASN A 377 -8.79 -12.72 7.50
N ALA A 378 -8.53 -13.99 7.80
CA ALA A 378 -9.60 -14.96 8.04
C ALA A 378 -10.39 -14.61 9.32
N LEU A 379 -9.70 -14.23 10.40
CA LEU A 379 -10.32 -13.78 11.65
C LEU A 379 -11.10 -12.46 11.44
N LEU A 380 -10.48 -11.48 10.79
CA LEU A 380 -11.07 -10.16 10.48
C LEU A 380 -12.39 -10.28 9.68
N ASN A 381 -12.49 -11.28 8.81
CA ASN A 381 -13.68 -11.53 8.00
C ASN A 381 -14.65 -12.56 8.61
N GLY A 382 -14.43 -12.97 9.87
CA GLY A 382 -15.32 -13.88 10.59
C GLY A 382 -15.34 -15.31 10.03
N VAL A 383 -14.26 -15.75 9.36
CA VAL A 383 -14.14 -17.08 8.76
C VAL A 383 -12.96 -17.88 9.31
N GLY A 384 -12.32 -17.44 10.39
CA GLY A 384 -11.17 -18.11 11.02
C GLY A 384 -11.40 -19.60 11.31
N ALA A 385 -12.59 -19.97 11.81
CA ALA A 385 -12.93 -21.38 12.07
C ALA A 385 -12.98 -22.28 10.82
N ARG A 386 -13.05 -21.70 9.61
CA ARG A 386 -13.14 -22.43 8.33
C ARG A 386 -11.88 -22.31 7.47
N VAL A 387 -10.92 -21.47 7.86
CA VAL A 387 -9.71 -21.18 7.09
C VAL A 387 -8.50 -21.50 7.94
N THR A 388 -7.66 -22.43 7.47
CA THR A 388 -6.37 -22.76 8.11
C THR A 388 -5.23 -22.26 7.24
N ALA A 389 -4.43 -21.31 7.75
CA ALA A 389 -3.21 -20.86 7.09
C ALA A 389 -1.99 -21.64 7.59
N ARG A 390 -1.17 -22.15 6.67
CA ARG A 390 0.00 -22.99 6.97
C ARG A 390 1.21 -22.54 6.18
N ARG A 391 2.38 -22.58 6.81
CA ARG A 391 3.63 -22.44 6.09
C ARG A 391 3.96 -23.74 5.33
N GLY A 392 4.32 -23.65 4.07
CA GLY A 392 4.75 -24.81 3.31
C GLY A 392 5.34 -24.45 1.95
N ASP A 393 6.29 -25.28 1.50
CA ASP A 393 6.76 -25.26 0.13
C ASP A 393 5.75 -26.00 -0.74
N LEU A 394 5.04 -25.25 -1.59
CA LEU A 394 4.00 -25.74 -2.48
C LEU A 394 3.01 -26.66 -1.72
N TYR A 395 2.85 -27.90 -2.17
CA TYR A 395 1.88 -28.86 -1.62
C TYR A 395 2.29 -29.45 -0.27
N ALA A 396 3.54 -29.26 0.18
CA ALA A 396 4.00 -29.82 1.44
C ALA A 396 3.18 -29.30 2.65
N GLY A 397 2.70 -28.05 2.57
CA GLY A 397 1.80 -27.47 3.59
C GLY A 397 0.35 -27.96 3.52
N ALA A 398 -0.07 -28.54 2.39
CA ALA A 398 -1.45 -28.99 2.18
C ALA A 398 -1.72 -30.36 2.82
N SER A 399 -0.70 -31.20 2.99
CA SER A 399 -0.82 -32.48 3.68
C SER A 399 -1.14 -32.29 5.16
N SER A 400 -2.31 -32.72 5.60
CA SER A 400 -2.47 -33.18 6.98
C SER A 400 -1.61 -34.43 7.11
N ARG A 401 -0.48 -34.37 7.85
CA ARG A 401 0.10 -35.63 8.32
C ARG A 401 -1.02 -36.35 9.07
N GLY A 402 -1.40 -37.53 8.58
CA GLY A 402 -2.32 -38.39 9.29
C GLY A 402 -1.67 -38.77 10.61
N GLU A 403 -2.32 -38.39 11.71
CA GLU A 403 -2.29 -39.17 12.94
C GLU A 403 -3.45 -40.16 12.92
#